data_AF-W1XQG1-F1
#
_entry.id   AF-W1XQG1-F1
#
_cell.length_a   1.000
_cell.length_b   1.000
_cell.length_c   1.000
_cell.angle_alpha   90.00
_cell.angle_beta   90.00
_cell.angle_gamma   90.00
#
_symmetry.space_group_name_H-M   'P 1'
#
loop_
_entity.id
_entity.type
_entity.pdbx_description
1 polymer ?
#
loop_
_entity_poly.entity_id
_entity_poly.type
_entity_poly.pdbx_seq_one_letter_code
_entity_poly.pdbx_strand_id
1 'polypeptide(L)' 'KILYPQDREISEVLLQLPELQNIAGKRALILRGNGGRELIGDTLTARGAEVTFCECYQRCAIHYDGA' A
#
# COMPACT_ATOMS: atom_id res chain seq x y z
N LYS A 1 -0.60 -0.42 -18.91
CA LYS A 1 0.15 -1.64 -18.49
C LYS A 1 0.10 -1.70 -16.97
N ILE A 2 -0.19 -2.86 -16.39
CA ILE A 2 -0.20 -3.06 -14.93
C ILE A 2 1.13 -3.69 -14.55
N LEU A 3 1.76 -3.20 -13.48
CA LEU A 3 3.04 -3.69 -12.97
C LEU A 3 2.84 -4.11 -11.52
N TYR A 4 3.31 -5.31 -11.19
CA TYR A 4 3.24 -5.88 -9.85
C TYR A 4 4.42 -6.84 -9.65
N PRO A 5 4.86 -7.06 -8.39
CA PRO A 5 5.92 -8.03 -8.07
C PRO A 5 5.64 -9.41 -8.66
N GLN A 6 6.65 -10.03 -9.28
CA GLN A 6 6.51 -11.40 -9.82
C GLN A 6 7.00 -12.48 -8.84
N ASP A 7 7.89 -12.13 -7.90
CA ASP A 7 8.47 -13.10 -6.98
C ASP A 7 7.64 -13.27 -5.70
N ARG A 8 7.36 -12.17 -4.99
CA ARG A 8 6.59 -12.16 -3.74
C ARG A 8 5.73 -10.91 -3.64
N GLU A 9 4.48 -11.12 -3.23
CA GLU A 9 3.45 -10.07 -3.11
C GLU A 9 3.50 -9.40 -1.72
N ILE A 10 4.66 -8.82 -1.40
CA ILE A 10 4.88 -8.08 -0.13
C ILE A 10 5.33 -6.65 -0.40
N SER A 11 5.11 -5.77 0.58
CA SER A 11 5.39 -4.33 0.49
C SER A 11 6.83 -4.02 0.07
N GLU A 12 7.80 -4.77 0.59
CA GLU A 12 9.23 -4.61 0.32
C GLU A 12 9.57 -4.85 -1.15
N VAL A 13 9.01 -5.91 -1.74
CA VAL A 13 9.28 -6.27 -3.15
C VAL A 13 8.55 -5.31 -4.08
N LEU A 14 7.34 -4.84 -3.72
CA LEU A 14 6.67 -3.77 -4.46
C LEU A 14 7.56 -2.53 -4.54
N LEU A 15 8.16 -2.11 -3.42
CA LEU A 15 9.01 -0.92 -3.35
C LEU A 15 10.35 -1.07 -4.09
N GLN A 16 10.70 -2.26 -4.57
CA GLN A 16 11.86 -2.53 -5.42
C GLN A 16 11.57 -2.38 -6.92
N LEU A 17 10.30 -2.23 -7.33
CA LEU A 17 9.96 -2.03 -8.73
C LEU A 17 10.71 -0.80 -9.28
N PRO A 18 11.37 -0.90 -10.45
CA PRO A 18 12.10 0.22 -11.06
C PRO A 18 11.24 1.49 -11.19
N GLU A 19 9.96 1.32 -11.48
CA GLU A 19 9.00 2.40 -11.69
C GLU A 19 8.65 3.17 -10.41
N LEU A 20 8.94 2.60 -9.24
CA LEU A 20 8.73 3.25 -7.94
C LEU A 20 10.00 3.89 -7.37
N GLN A 21 11.14 3.82 -8.07
CA GLN A 21 12.41 4.40 -7.57
C GLN A 21 12.48 5.92 -7.78
N ASN A 22 11.90 6.44 -8.86
CA ASN A 22 11.93 7.88 -9.19
C ASN A 22 10.52 8.42 -9.44
N ILE A 23 9.89 8.90 -8.38
CA ILE A 23 8.47 9.28 -8.35
C ILE A 23 8.24 10.67 -7.71
N ALA A 24 9.30 11.47 -7.58
CA ALA A 24 9.19 12.81 -7.04
C ALA A 24 8.16 13.65 -7.82
N GLY A 25 7.29 14.37 -7.11
CA GLY A 25 6.22 15.19 -7.68
C GLY A 25 5.06 14.39 -8.30
N LYS A 26 5.04 13.06 -8.16
CA LYS A 26 3.88 12.23 -8.54
C LYS A 26 2.90 12.14 -7.38
N ARG A 27 1.65 11.81 -7.69
CA ARG A 27 0.60 11.53 -6.70
C ARG A 27 0.32 10.04 -6.67
N ALA A 28 0.28 9.48 -5.47
CA ALA A 28 -0.01 8.07 -5.23
C ALA A 28 -1.27 7.94 -4.35
N LEU A 29 -2.24 7.15 -4.81
CA LEU A 29 -3.41 6.77 -4.02
C LEU A 29 -3.23 5.34 -3.52
N ILE A 30 -3.25 5.14 -2.21
CA ILE A 30 -3.17 3.82 -1.59
C ILE A 30 -4.55 3.44 -1.06
N LEU A 31 -5.16 2.43 -1.68
CA LEU A 31 -6.40 1.82 -1.23
C LEU A 31 -6.07 0.75 -0.18
N ARG A 32 -6.60 0.91 1.04
CA ARG A 32 -6.27 0.02 2.16
C ARG A 32 -7.45 -0.16 3.12
N GLY A 33 -7.29 -1.12 4.04
CA GLY A 33 -8.15 -1.19 5.22
C GLY A 33 -7.76 -0.12 6.23
N ASN A 34 -8.63 0.13 7.21
CA ASN A 34 -8.34 1.04 8.31
C ASN A 34 -7.08 0.61 9.10
N GLY A 35 -6.17 1.55 9.32
CA GLY A 35 -4.87 1.29 9.96
C GLY A 35 -3.98 0.30 9.19
N GLY A 36 -2.93 -0.22 9.83
CA GLY A 36 -2.01 -1.24 9.29
C GLY A 36 -0.60 -0.73 8.98
N ARG A 37 0.13 -1.42 8.09
CA ARG A 37 1.54 -1.08 7.77
C ARG A 37 1.66 0.25 7.02
N GLU A 38 2.57 1.11 7.45
CA GLU A 38 2.78 2.44 6.83
C GLU A 38 3.90 2.45 5.76
N LEU A 39 4.75 1.42 5.75
CA LEU A 39 5.96 1.31 4.92
C LEU A 39 5.81 1.82 3.47
N ILE A 40 4.76 1.42 2.76
CA ILE A 40 4.57 1.84 1.37
C ILE A 40 4.37 3.35 1.30
N GLY A 41 3.45 3.91 2.10
CA GLY A 41 3.19 5.35 2.08
C GLY A 41 4.41 6.14 2.51
N ASP A 42 5.10 5.71 3.57
CA ASP A 42 6.30 6.40 4.07
C ASP A 42 7.42 6.39 3.03
N THR A 43 7.66 5.25 2.40
CA THR A 43 8.72 5.11 1.40
C THR A 43 8.42 5.92 0.15
N LEU A 44 7.16 5.91 -0.33
CA LEU A 44 6.78 6.71 -1.49
C LEU A 44 6.87 8.22 -1.19
N THR A 45 6.47 8.62 0.02
CA THR A 45 6.59 10.01 0.50
C THR A 45 8.06 10.44 0.62
N ALA A 46 8.91 9.60 1.20
CA ALA A 46 10.35 9.83 1.29
C ALA A 46 11.03 9.94 -0.09
N ARG A 47 10.47 9.29 -1.11
CA ARG A 47 10.89 9.41 -2.53
C ARG A 47 10.29 10.62 -3.24
N GLY A 48 9.56 11.47 -2.52
CA GLY A 48 9.02 12.74 -3.00
C GLY A 48 7.64 12.64 -3.68
N ALA A 49 6.93 11.52 -3.53
CA ALA A 49 5.55 11.43 -3.99
C ALA A 49 4.58 12.05 -2.96
N GLU A 50 3.51 12.67 -3.45
CA GLU A 50 2.36 13.06 -2.64
C GLU A 50 1.47 11.83 -2.46
N VAL A 51 1.41 11.30 -1.23
CA VAL A 51 0.65 10.08 -0.92
C VAL A 51 -0.68 10.43 -0.27
N THR A 52 -1.76 9.83 -0.77
CA THR A 52 -3.09 9.87 -0.16
C THR A 52 -3.52 8.45 0.21
N PHE A 53 -3.99 8.27 1.44
CA PHE A 53 -4.63 7.03 1.86
C PHE A 53 -6.14 7.10 1.68
N CYS A 54 -6.73 6.02 1.16
CA CYS A 54 -8.17 5.80 1.14
C CYS A 54 -8.45 4.50 1.89
N GLU A 55 -8.95 4.63 3.13
CA GLU A 55 -9.35 3.51 3.98
C GLU A 55 -10.75 3.03 3.54
N CYS A 56 -10.78 2.25 2.47
CA CYS A 56 -12.02 1.86 1.79
C CYS A 56 -12.71 0.63 2.38
N TYR A 57 -12.11 0.00 3.40
CA TYR A 57 -12.72 -1.09 4.15
C TYR A 57 -12.19 -1.14 5.59
N GLN A 58 -12.83 -1.96 6.42
CA GLN A 58 -12.33 -2.31 7.74
C GLN A 58 -12.51 -3.79 8.03
N ARG A 59 -11.65 -4.35 8.90
CA ARG A 59 -11.78 -5.74 9.35
C ARG A 59 -12.64 -5.77 10.61
N CYS A 60 -13.77 -6.47 10.53
CA CYS A 60 -14.66 -6.70 11.67
C CYS A 60 -14.64 -8.18 12.05
N ALA A 61 -14.50 -8.47 13.34
CA ALA A 61 -14.67 -9.84 13.83
C ALA A 61 -16.14 -10.25 13.64
N ILE A 62 -16.35 -11.48 13.16
CA ILE A 62 -17.69 -12.07 13.11
C ILE A 62 -17.95 -12.74 14.45
N HIS A 63 -19.04 -12.34 15.10
CA HIS A 63 -19.52 -12.99 16.30
C HIS A 63 -20.29 -14.25 15.90
N TYR A 64 -19.83 -15.39 16.40
CA TYR A 64 -20.52 -16.67 16.23
C TYR A 64 -21.11 -17.08 17.57
N ASP A 65 -22.42 -17.33 17.60
CA ASP A 65 -23.13 -17.93 18.73
C ASP A 65 -22.83 -19.44 18.72
N GLY A 66 -21.61 -19.82 19.08
CA GLY A 66 -21.21 -21.23 19.17
C GLY A 66 -22.09 -21.98 20.17
N ALA A 67 -22.53 -23.19 19.80
CA ALA A 67 -23.15 -24.17 20.69
C ALA A 67 -22.09 -24.88 21.56
#